data_AF-A0A962PBE8-F1
#
_entry.id   AF-A0A962PBE8-F1
#
_cell.length_a   1.000
_cell.length_b   1.000
_cell.length_c   1.000
_cell.angle_alpha   90.00
_cell.angle_beta   90.00
_cell.angle_gamma   90.00
#
_symmetry.space_group_name_H-M   'P 1'
#
loop_
_entity.id
_entity.type
_entity.pdbx_description
1 polymer ?
#
loop_
_entity_poly.entity_id
_entity_poly.type
_entity_poly.pdbx_seq_one_letter_code
_entity_poly.pdbx_strand_id
1 'polypeptide(L)'
;MREKSVQIPALPASDQTEAFGSTRLSRRGFFRTAGTVGALGTLGGLTLKPLGPEVLAQQSGYDFARPATLRPGGQLDSRFPVSFAEPVTQGLRLVMEFFTALNRRDVTAIADTLHFPFAIYEEIEPLVYQTRADFINNPPPTLNASGRGFTRIGVDSYDLLEGINVHLYCPVGGVYSLDYARYNAQGYKLFDCQGVYSVTNNDGRWAIQLISTIWHEAGYEDNEYPDAETSHRVGGQGYLSAFGYNDEELLNNLSVGRGSYEPELPVGTRRASVSFGYGPRGRSQDARDNDPMQGWRVTGVTSRLNVSEVTESTGTGTTDTRLAEFSDLAGGAVGEYSYTRLRPDRPLVLHATHDKAHVLNGYWRYTADGTLISETRGVGIRIWRAGNWGDVGGLGQVTHHDRSNSPDL
;
A
#
# COMPACT_ATOMS: atom_id res chain seq x y z
N MET A 1 18.96 18.04 -62.22
CA MET A 1 18.89 18.40 -60.78
C MET A 1 19.94 17.58 -60.06
N ARG A 2 20.87 18.23 -59.37
CA ARG A 2 22.06 17.61 -58.75
C ARG A 2 21.70 17.06 -57.37
N GLU A 3 21.95 15.78 -57.14
CA GLU A 3 21.94 15.17 -55.81
C GLU A 3 23.15 15.68 -55.02
N LYS A 4 22.90 16.22 -53.83
CA LYS A 4 23.93 16.56 -52.84
C LYS A 4 24.01 15.44 -51.81
N SER A 5 25.11 14.69 -51.85
CA SER A 5 25.53 13.78 -50.78
C SER A 5 25.98 14.57 -49.55
N VAL A 6 25.34 14.35 -48.41
CA VAL A 6 25.73 14.91 -47.11
C VAL A 6 26.70 13.92 -46.45
N GLN A 7 27.95 14.34 -46.22
CA GLN A 7 28.93 13.62 -45.42
C GLN A 7 28.70 13.91 -43.93
N ILE A 8 28.57 12.85 -43.13
CA ILE A 8 28.53 12.91 -41.66
C ILE A 8 29.96 12.68 -41.14
N PRO A 9 30.51 13.54 -40.26
CA PRO A 9 31.85 13.36 -39.72
C PRO A 9 31.87 12.28 -38.63
N ALA A 10 32.91 11.45 -38.65
CA ALA A 10 33.17 10.43 -37.64
C ALA A 10 33.56 11.05 -36.29
N LEU A 11 32.99 10.52 -35.20
CA LEU A 11 33.35 10.87 -33.82
C LEU A 11 34.69 10.19 -33.42
N PRO A 12 35.55 10.86 -32.65
CA PRO A 12 36.81 10.29 -32.21
C PRO A 12 36.60 9.23 -31.10
N ALA A 13 37.39 8.15 -31.19
CA ALA A 13 37.49 7.13 -30.17
C ALA A 13 38.17 7.68 -28.91
N SER A 14 37.49 7.62 -27.77
CA SER A 14 38.06 7.93 -26.46
C SER A 14 38.45 6.65 -25.74
N ASP A 15 39.76 6.40 -25.75
CA ASP A 15 40.45 5.43 -24.90
C ASP A 15 40.67 6.08 -23.53
N GLN A 16 39.98 5.63 -22.48
CA GLN A 16 40.43 5.82 -21.09
C GLN A 16 39.97 4.63 -20.23
N THR A 17 40.95 3.82 -19.84
CA THR A 17 40.88 2.80 -18.80
C THR A 17 41.30 3.44 -17.48
N GLU A 18 40.36 3.68 -16.57
CA GLU A 18 40.66 3.88 -15.15
C GLU A 18 39.88 2.89 -14.29
N ALA A 19 40.64 2.16 -13.49
CA ALA A 19 40.17 1.15 -12.55
C ALA A 19 39.60 1.81 -11.29
N PHE A 20 38.29 1.69 -11.08
CA PHE A 20 37.67 1.91 -9.78
C PHE A 20 37.21 0.57 -9.18
N GLY A 21 37.86 0.22 -8.07
CA GLY A 21 37.55 -0.96 -7.25
C GLY A 21 36.13 -0.91 -6.72
N SER A 22 35.27 -1.75 -7.27
CA SER A 22 33.91 -1.99 -6.80
C SER A 22 33.93 -3.10 -5.75
N THR A 23 33.80 -2.75 -4.46
CA THR A 23 33.35 -3.69 -3.43
C THR A 23 31.88 -4.02 -3.68
N ARG A 24 31.62 -5.00 -4.56
CA ARG A 24 30.29 -5.60 -4.73
C ARG A 24 29.90 -6.35 -3.46
N LEU A 25 29.09 -5.71 -2.62
CA LEU A 25 28.24 -6.43 -1.67
C LEU A 25 27.27 -7.28 -2.50
N SER A 26 27.49 -8.60 -2.52
CA SER A 26 26.62 -9.52 -3.26
C SER A 26 25.20 -9.50 -2.67
N ARG A 27 24.17 -9.52 -3.53
CA ARG A 27 22.74 -9.66 -3.14
C ARG A 27 22.46 -10.90 -2.26
N ARG A 28 23.39 -11.87 -2.20
CA ARG A 28 23.33 -13.03 -1.29
C ARG A 28 23.71 -12.72 0.16
N GLY A 29 24.35 -11.59 0.46
CA GLY A 29 24.70 -11.19 1.83
C GLY A 29 23.48 -10.73 2.65
N PHE A 30 22.52 -10.05 2.01
CA PHE A 30 21.36 -9.47 2.69
C PHE A 30 20.45 -10.53 3.35
N PHE A 31 20.25 -11.68 2.69
CA PHE A 31 19.44 -12.78 3.25
C PHE A 31 20.14 -13.61 4.33
N ARG A 32 21.47 -13.53 4.46
CA ARG A 32 22.19 -14.21 5.56
C ARG A 32 22.18 -13.42 6.86
N THR A 33 22.16 -12.09 6.81
CA THR A 33 22.17 -11.28 8.04
C THR A 33 20.81 -11.27 8.75
N ALA A 34 19.70 -11.46 8.01
CA ALA A 34 18.37 -11.58 8.59
C ALA A 34 18.06 -12.99 9.15
N GLY A 35 18.74 -14.04 8.66
CA GLY A 35 18.50 -15.43 9.04
C GLY A 35 19.42 -16.02 10.12
N THR A 36 20.45 -15.30 10.56
CA THR A 36 21.50 -15.85 11.46
C THR A 36 21.52 -15.19 12.84
N VAL A 37 20.34 -14.92 13.41
CA VAL A 37 20.18 -14.55 14.84
C VAL A 37 19.42 -15.63 15.64
N GLY A 38 18.90 -16.67 14.98
CA GLY A 38 18.19 -17.75 15.66
C GLY A 38 18.71 -19.12 15.27
N ALA A 39 19.80 -19.57 15.92
CA ALA A 39 20.06 -20.97 16.28
C ALA A 39 21.57 -21.21 16.47
N LEU A 40 22.04 -21.28 17.72
CA LEU A 40 23.08 -22.22 18.16
C LEU A 40 23.28 -22.15 19.69
N GLY A 41 22.97 -23.27 20.36
CA GLY A 41 23.84 -23.86 21.37
C GLY A 41 23.72 -23.39 22.82
N THR A 42 22.82 -24.04 23.55
CA THR A 42 22.85 -24.20 25.02
C THR A 42 24.15 -24.83 25.51
N LEU A 43 24.81 -24.23 26.51
CA LEU A 43 25.46 -24.91 27.64
C LEU A 43 25.97 -23.88 28.68
N GLY A 44 25.38 -23.90 29.89
CA GLY A 44 26.01 -23.52 31.16
C GLY A 44 26.39 -22.05 31.38
N GLY A 45 25.46 -21.25 31.93
CA GLY A 45 25.78 -19.97 32.57
C GLY A 45 24.53 -19.11 32.75
N LEU A 46 24.30 -18.59 33.95
CA LEU A 46 23.25 -17.60 34.25
C LEU A 46 23.52 -16.30 33.48
N THR A 47 23.17 -16.27 32.20
CA THR A 47 23.15 -15.06 31.38
C THR A 47 21.76 -14.47 31.44
N LEU A 48 21.65 -13.30 32.07
CA LEU A 48 20.52 -12.39 31.93
C LEU A 48 20.16 -12.28 30.44
N LYS A 49 19.00 -12.80 30.04
CA LYS A 49 18.45 -12.50 28.71
C LYS A 49 18.36 -10.97 28.62
N PRO A 50 18.95 -10.31 27.61
CA PRO A 50 18.67 -8.90 27.39
C PRO A 50 17.16 -8.80 27.20
N LEU A 51 16.53 -7.97 28.02
CA LEU A 51 15.10 -7.68 27.93
C LEU A 51 14.84 -7.23 26.49
N GLY A 52 14.03 -8.01 25.77
CA GLY A 52 13.64 -7.65 24.41
C GLY A 52 12.92 -6.30 24.39
N PRO A 53 12.86 -5.61 23.23
CA PRO A 53 12.13 -4.36 23.06
C PRO A 53 10.68 -4.41 23.59
N GLU A 54 10.07 -5.61 23.57
CA GLU A 54 8.74 -5.89 24.09
C GLU A 54 8.58 -5.58 25.59
N VAL A 55 9.62 -5.81 26.42
CA VAL A 55 9.55 -5.54 27.87
C VAL A 55 9.65 -4.03 28.16
N LEU A 56 10.36 -3.27 27.31
CA LEU A 56 10.41 -1.80 27.42
C LEU A 56 9.12 -1.16 26.90
N ALA A 57 8.47 -1.74 25.89
CA ALA A 57 7.16 -1.28 25.40
C ALA A 57 6.08 -1.41 26.49
N GLN A 58 6.02 -2.55 27.18
CA GLN A 58 5.04 -2.80 28.25
C GLN A 58 5.14 -1.83 29.44
N GLN A 59 6.32 -1.27 29.73
CA GLN A 59 6.48 -0.26 30.79
C GLN A 59 5.88 1.11 30.42
N SER A 60 5.68 1.36 29.12
CA SER A 60 5.18 2.65 28.60
C SER A 60 3.70 2.65 28.21
N GLY A 61 3.00 1.51 28.29
CA GLY A 61 1.59 1.40 27.92
C GLY A 61 1.31 1.41 26.42
N TYR A 62 2.34 1.38 25.57
CA TYR A 62 2.23 1.24 24.11
C TYR A 62 2.42 -0.20 23.66
N ASP A 63 1.81 -0.55 22.53
CA ASP A 63 2.00 -1.87 21.90
C ASP A 63 3.37 -2.03 21.25
N PHE A 64 4.04 -0.93 20.94
CA PHE A 64 5.34 -0.92 20.27
C PHE A 64 6.33 -0.02 21.01
N ALA A 65 7.58 -0.47 21.11
CA ALA A 65 8.64 0.34 21.68
C ALA A 65 8.93 1.57 20.79
N ARG A 66 9.03 2.75 21.42
CA ARG A 66 9.51 3.96 20.74
C ARG A 66 10.97 3.77 20.32
N PRO A 67 11.33 3.99 19.04
CA PRO A 67 12.72 3.93 18.63
C PRO A 67 13.58 4.96 19.37
N ALA A 68 14.75 4.53 19.87
CA ALA A 68 15.65 5.39 20.66
C ALA A 68 16.18 6.61 19.87
N THR A 69 16.25 6.50 18.55
CA THR A 69 16.71 7.56 17.64
C THR A 69 15.57 8.40 17.05
N LEU A 70 14.32 8.17 17.47
CA LEU A 70 13.18 8.99 17.05
C LEU A 70 13.25 10.37 17.70
N ARG A 71 13.39 11.42 16.88
CA ARG A 71 13.62 12.78 17.36
C ARG A 71 12.33 13.39 17.95
N PRO A 72 12.44 14.35 18.89
CA PRO A 72 11.30 15.14 19.34
C PRO A 72 10.55 15.76 18.15
N GLY A 73 9.21 15.75 18.23
CA GLY A 73 8.36 16.23 17.13
C GLY A 73 8.23 15.26 15.95
N GLY A 74 9.11 14.27 15.78
CA GLY A 74 9.15 13.43 14.59
C GLY A 74 8.11 12.32 14.55
N GLN A 75 7.51 12.11 13.39
CA GLN A 75 6.61 10.99 13.12
C GLN A 75 7.42 9.70 12.96
N LEU A 76 6.83 8.57 13.35
CA LEU A 76 7.39 7.28 12.97
C LEU A 76 7.35 7.13 11.44
N ASP A 77 8.48 6.78 10.84
CA ASP A 77 8.60 6.54 9.41
C ASP A 77 9.32 5.23 9.06
N SER A 78 9.55 4.98 7.77
CA SER A 78 10.07 3.72 7.26
C SER A 78 11.56 3.46 7.55
N ARG A 79 12.30 4.39 8.16
CA ARG A 79 13.69 4.16 8.56
C ARG A 79 13.81 3.29 9.81
N PHE A 80 12.79 3.28 10.64
CA PHE A 80 12.82 2.56 11.91
C PHE A 80 12.44 1.09 11.74
N PRO A 81 13.20 0.13 12.31
CA PRO A 81 12.90 -1.29 12.18
C PRO A 81 11.49 -1.72 12.59
N VAL A 82 10.89 -1.06 13.58
CA VAL A 82 9.50 -1.31 14.01
C VAL A 82 8.49 -1.14 12.88
N SER A 83 8.79 -0.31 11.87
CA SER A 83 7.92 -0.09 10.72
C SER A 83 8.00 -1.20 9.67
N PHE A 84 9.14 -1.90 9.54
CA PHE A 84 9.38 -2.81 8.41
C PHE A 84 9.79 -4.24 8.78
N ALA A 85 10.49 -4.47 9.89
CA ALA A 85 11.11 -5.77 10.16
C ALA A 85 10.07 -6.89 10.30
N GLU A 86 9.21 -6.80 11.31
CA GLU A 86 8.10 -7.75 11.48
C GLU A 86 7.00 -7.55 10.42
N PRO A 87 6.50 -6.33 10.14
CA PRO A 87 5.39 -6.16 9.20
C PRO A 87 5.66 -6.73 7.81
N VAL A 88 6.85 -6.49 7.23
CA VAL A 88 7.22 -7.02 5.91
C VAL A 88 7.38 -8.53 5.96
N THR A 89 8.02 -9.06 7.00
CA THR A 89 8.22 -10.51 7.16
C THR A 89 6.88 -11.24 7.27
N GLN A 90 5.98 -10.75 8.12
CA GLN A 90 4.66 -11.36 8.34
C GLN A 90 3.77 -11.24 7.11
N GLY A 91 3.77 -10.08 6.44
CA GLY A 91 2.96 -9.90 5.25
C GLY A 91 3.42 -10.75 4.07
N LEU A 92 4.72 -10.83 3.79
CA LEU A 92 5.24 -11.72 2.74
C LEU A 92 4.93 -13.19 3.04
N ARG A 93 5.08 -13.61 4.31
CA ARG A 93 4.71 -14.97 4.75
C ARG A 93 3.23 -15.26 4.46
N LEU A 94 2.32 -14.37 4.88
CA LEU A 94 0.88 -14.57 4.71
C LEU A 94 0.43 -14.56 3.26
N VAL A 95 0.98 -13.67 2.43
CA VAL A 95 0.68 -13.65 0.98
C VAL A 95 1.14 -14.93 0.31
N MET A 96 2.31 -15.46 0.69
CA MET A 96 2.80 -16.76 0.19
C MET A 96 1.97 -17.94 0.70
N GLU A 97 1.53 -17.94 1.96
CA GLU A 97 0.65 -18.97 2.52
C GLU A 97 -0.71 -18.95 1.81
N PHE A 98 -1.27 -17.76 1.57
CA PHE A 98 -2.50 -17.59 0.79
C PHE A 98 -2.34 -18.16 -0.62
N PHE A 99 -1.27 -17.80 -1.34
CA PHE A 99 -1.02 -18.32 -2.68
C PHE A 99 -0.82 -19.85 -2.67
N THR A 100 -0.13 -20.38 -1.67
CA THR A 100 0.06 -21.83 -1.51
C THR A 100 -1.26 -22.56 -1.30
N ALA A 101 -2.13 -22.02 -0.43
CA ALA A 101 -3.46 -22.58 -0.19
C ALA A 101 -4.36 -22.47 -1.44
N LEU A 102 -4.30 -21.34 -2.14
CA LEU A 102 -4.96 -21.14 -3.42
C LEU A 102 -4.54 -22.21 -4.42
N ASN A 103 -3.24 -22.39 -4.63
CA ASN A 103 -2.69 -23.36 -5.58
C ASN A 103 -3.14 -24.80 -5.27
N ARG A 104 -3.25 -25.14 -3.98
CA ARG A 104 -3.76 -26.44 -3.48
C ARG A 104 -5.27 -26.58 -3.54
N ARG A 105 -6.00 -25.53 -3.94
CA ARG A 105 -7.47 -25.49 -3.95
C ARG A 105 -8.08 -25.69 -2.56
N ASP A 106 -7.34 -25.31 -1.52
CA ASP A 106 -7.73 -25.48 -0.13
C ASP A 106 -8.37 -24.20 0.42
N VAL A 107 -9.69 -24.08 0.24
CA VAL A 107 -10.48 -22.95 0.72
C VAL A 107 -10.40 -22.79 2.25
N THR A 108 -10.24 -23.89 2.97
CA THR A 108 -10.12 -23.88 4.44
C THR A 108 -8.79 -23.23 4.85
N ALA A 109 -7.69 -23.64 4.22
CA ALA A 109 -6.38 -23.04 4.45
C ALA A 109 -6.31 -21.59 3.95
N ILE A 110 -7.01 -21.22 2.87
CA ILE A 110 -7.16 -19.82 2.47
C ILE A 110 -7.80 -19.04 3.63
N ALA A 111 -8.94 -19.50 4.15
CA ALA A 111 -9.66 -18.81 5.21
C ALA A 111 -8.83 -18.59 6.48
N ASP A 112 -7.87 -19.49 6.78
CA ASP A 112 -6.97 -19.37 7.93
C ASP A 112 -5.96 -18.22 7.81
N THR A 113 -5.69 -17.77 6.59
CA THR A 113 -4.84 -16.59 6.31
C THR A 113 -5.59 -15.26 6.43
N LEU A 114 -6.91 -15.28 6.69
CA LEU A 114 -7.77 -14.09 6.66
C LEU A 114 -8.18 -13.60 8.07
N HIS A 115 -8.39 -12.29 8.19
CA HIS A 115 -9.15 -11.68 9.27
C HIS A 115 -10.64 -11.66 8.92
N PHE A 116 -11.51 -11.90 9.90
CA PHE A 116 -12.95 -11.74 9.75
C PHE A 116 -13.45 -10.59 10.65
N PRO A 117 -14.30 -9.67 10.15
CA PRO A 117 -14.87 -9.64 8.81
C PRO A 117 -13.84 -9.39 7.69
N PHE A 118 -13.95 -10.12 6.59
CA PHE A 118 -13.05 -10.07 5.43
C PHE A 118 -13.76 -9.40 4.25
N ALA A 119 -13.04 -8.68 3.40
CA ALA A 119 -13.59 -8.18 2.13
C ALA A 119 -12.70 -8.52 0.93
N ILE A 120 -13.34 -8.79 -0.21
CA ILE A 120 -12.65 -8.99 -1.49
C ILE A 120 -13.36 -8.26 -2.63
N TYR A 121 -12.58 -7.61 -3.48
CA TYR A 121 -13.01 -7.07 -4.76
C TYR A 121 -12.55 -7.99 -5.90
N GLU A 122 -13.41 -8.89 -6.35
CA GLU A 122 -13.17 -9.64 -7.60
C GLU A 122 -13.59 -8.81 -8.82
N GLU A 123 -14.67 -8.03 -8.68
CA GLU A 123 -15.16 -7.03 -9.64
C GLU A 123 -15.15 -5.64 -8.98
N ILE A 124 -16.05 -4.74 -9.40
CA ILE A 124 -16.15 -3.37 -8.89
C ILE A 124 -16.91 -3.25 -7.55
N GLU A 125 -17.64 -4.29 -7.13
CA GLU A 125 -18.36 -4.34 -5.86
C GLU A 125 -17.65 -5.27 -4.86
N PRO A 126 -17.51 -4.88 -3.58
CA PRO A 126 -16.90 -5.74 -2.58
C PRO A 126 -17.85 -6.86 -2.13
N LEU A 127 -17.34 -8.08 -2.10
CA LEU A 127 -17.90 -9.20 -1.35
C LEU A 127 -17.38 -9.12 0.09
N VAL A 128 -18.28 -9.22 1.07
CA VAL A 128 -17.93 -9.11 2.49
C VAL A 128 -18.37 -10.37 3.21
N TYR A 129 -17.43 -10.98 3.92
CA TYR A 129 -17.60 -12.22 4.66
C TYR A 129 -17.47 -11.93 6.15
N GLN A 130 -18.52 -12.20 6.91
CA GLN A 130 -18.53 -11.87 8.35
C GLN A 130 -17.76 -12.89 9.18
N THR A 131 -17.71 -14.13 8.73
CA THR A 131 -17.10 -15.23 9.48
C THR A 131 -16.34 -16.18 8.57
N ARG A 132 -15.43 -16.94 9.17
CA ARG A 132 -14.71 -18.04 8.50
C ARG A 132 -15.65 -19.07 7.89
N ALA A 133 -16.71 -19.43 8.60
CA ALA A 133 -17.69 -20.42 8.13
C ALA A 133 -18.45 -19.92 6.90
N ASP A 134 -18.84 -18.64 6.89
CA ASP A 134 -19.50 -18.01 5.74
C ASP A 134 -18.60 -18.05 4.49
N PHE A 135 -17.33 -17.67 4.63
CA PHE A 135 -16.36 -17.74 3.53
C PHE A 135 -16.15 -19.16 3.00
N ILE A 136 -16.05 -20.17 3.87
CA ILE A 136 -15.84 -21.56 3.44
C ILE A 136 -17.08 -22.11 2.72
N ASN A 137 -18.28 -21.77 3.19
CA ASN A 137 -19.52 -22.27 2.60
C ASN A 137 -19.86 -21.55 1.30
N ASN A 138 -19.45 -20.29 1.15
CA ASN A 138 -19.77 -19.43 0.01
C ASN A 138 -18.53 -18.71 -0.53
N PRO A 139 -17.46 -19.44 -0.92
CA PRO A 139 -16.21 -18.79 -1.31
C PRO A 139 -16.42 -17.86 -2.50
N PRO A 140 -15.62 -16.79 -2.61
CA PRO A 140 -15.65 -15.92 -3.78
C PRO A 140 -15.55 -16.71 -5.09
N PRO A 141 -16.27 -16.33 -6.16
CA PRO A 141 -16.23 -17.01 -7.45
C PRO A 141 -14.82 -17.36 -7.95
N THR A 142 -13.82 -16.50 -7.76
CA THR A 142 -12.45 -16.73 -8.24
C THR A 142 -11.61 -17.63 -7.32
N LEU A 143 -12.16 -18.02 -6.16
CA LEU A 143 -11.60 -18.97 -5.20
C LEU A 143 -12.41 -20.27 -5.12
N ASN A 144 -13.54 -20.36 -5.83
CA ASN A 144 -14.39 -21.54 -5.88
C ASN A 144 -13.77 -22.64 -6.74
N ALA A 145 -13.32 -23.73 -6.09
CA ALA A 145 -12.67 -24.87 -6.75
C ALA A 145 -13.62 -25.95 -7.30
N SER A 146 -14.89 -25.61 -7.55
CA SER A 146 -15.90 -26.58 -8.03
C SER A 146 -15.73 -27.03 -9.49
N GLY A 147 -14.75 -26.48 -10.24
CA GLY A 147 -14.60 -26.69 -11.67
C GLY A 147 -15.63 -25.95 -12.53
N ARG A 148 -16.45 -25.09 -11.91
CA ARG A 148 -17.54 -24.34 -12.57
C ARG A 148 -17.31 -22.83 -12.36
N GLY A 149 -17.96 -22.02 -13.21
CA GLY A 149 -17.84 -20.57 -13.18
C GLY A 149 -16.78 -20.01 -14.14
N PHE A 150 -16.63 -18.69 -14.14
CA PHE A 150 -15.79 -17.96 -15.10
C PHE A 150 -14.32 -18.38 -15.05
N THR A 151 -13.77 -18.55 -13.85
CA THR A 151 -12.35 -18.90 -13.64
C THR A 151 -12.01 -20.36 -13.93
N ARG A 152 -13.03 -21.23 -14.13
CA ARG A 152 -12.90 -22.66 -14.46
C ARG A 152 -11.92 -23.43 -13.57
N ILE A 153 -11.82 -23.06 -12.29
CA ILE A 153 -10.89 -23.68 -11.33
C ILE A 153 -11.35 -25.09 -11.02
N GLY A 154 -10.77 -26.07 -11.71
CA GLY A 154 -11.06 -27.48 -11.49
C GLY A 154 -9.95 -28.20 -10.74
N VAL A 155 -10.19 -29.48 -10.49
CA VAL A 155 -9.15 -30.43 -10.08
C VAL A 155 -7.97 -30.34 -11.05
N ASP A 156 -6.75 -30.35 -10.50
CA ASP A 156 -5.47 -30.23 -11.22
C ASP A 156 -5.21 -28.91 -11.97
N SER A 157 -6.12 -27.93 -11.92
CA SER A 157 -5.79 -26.56 -12.34
C SER A 157 -4.76 -25.99 -11.38
N TYR A 158 -3.79 -25.20 -11.85
CA TYR A 158 -2.71 -24.65 -11.02
C TYR A 158 -2.47 -23.17 -11.33
N ASP A 159 -1.81 -22.48 -10.39
CA ASP A 159 -1.39 -21.10 -10.57
C ASP A 159 0.15 -21.03 -10.57
N LEU A 160 0.76 -20.19 -11.40
CA LEU A 160 2.19 -19.93 -11.43
C LEU A 160 2.45 -18.56 -10.83
N LEU A 161 3.26 -18.50 -9.78
CA LEU A 161 3.63 -17.25 -9.13
C LEU A 161 4.55 -16.43 -10.05
N GLU A 162 4.14 -15.21 -10.39
CA GLU A 162 4.93 -14.32 -11.24
C GLU A 162 5.68 -13.27 -10.42
N GLY A 163 5.06 -12.71 -9.37
CA GLY A 163 5.69 -11.67 -8.58
C GLY A 163 5.00 -11.36 -7.26
N ILE A 164 5.78 -10.87 -6.30
CA ILE A 164 5.28 -10.26 -5.06
C ILE A 164 6.04 -8.98 -4.80
N ASN A 165 5.31 -7.89 -4.57
CA ASN A 165 5.89 -6.58 -4.26
C ASN A 165 5.33 -6.02 -2.95
N VAL A 166 6.15 -5.25 -2.23
CA VAL A 166 5.76 -4.54 -1.01
C VAL A 166 5.54 -3.07 -1.36
N HIS A 167 4.34 -2.57 -1.09
CA HIS A 167 3.94 -1.18 -1.39
C HIS A 167 3.93 -0.29 -0.15
N LEU A 168 3.34 -0.79 0.94
CA LEU A 168 3.25 -0.09 2.23
C LEU A 168 3.67 -1.01 3.37
N TYR A 169 4.20 -0.40 4.43
CA TYR A 169 4.49 -1.08 5.70
C TYR A 169 4.53 -0.07 6.85
N CYS A 170 4.05 -0.50 8.01
CA CYS A 170 4.06 0.21 9.29
C CYS A 170 3.89 -0.83 10.42
N PRO A 171 4.03 -0.45 11.70
CA PRO A 171 3.99 -1.41 12.81
C PRO A 171 2.74 -2.30 12.85
N VAL A 172 1.61 -1.80 12.34
CA VAL A 172 0.30 -2.48 12.43
C VAL A 172 -0.15 -3.14 11.13
N GLY A 173 0.60 -3.03 10.03
CA GLY A 173 0.11 -3.49 8.73
C GLY A 173 1.01 -3.18 7.55
N GLY A 174 0.67 -3.76 6.40
CA GLY A 174 1.33 -3.51 5.13
C GLY A 174 0.44 -3.86 3.95
N VAL A 175 0.84 -3.39 2.77
CA VAL A 175 0.13 -3.67 1.51
C VAL A 175 1.10 -4.28 0.52
N TYR A 176 0.65 -5.35 -0.12
CA TYR A 176 1.44 -6.17 -1.03
C TYR A 176 0.69 -6.32 -2.34
N SER A 177 1.40 -6.42 -3.46
CA SER A 177 0.82 -7.00 -4.66
C SER A 177 1.33 -8.41 -4.89
N LEU A 178 0.48 -9.25 -5.45
CA LEU A 178 0.78 -10.62 -5.85
C LEU A 178 0.20 -10.81 -7.26
N ASP A 179 1.06 -11.24 -8.16
CA ASP A 179 0.73 -11.53 -9.55
C ASP A 179 0.94 -13.01 -9.83
N TYR A 180 -0.01 -13.65 -10.50
CA TYR A 180 0.10 -15.05 -10.89
C TYR A 180 -0.69 -15.36 -12.17
N ALA A 181 -0.20 -16.33 -12.92
CA ALA A 181 -0.87 -16.88 -14.10
C ALA A 181 -1.65 -18.14 -13.73
N ARG A 182 -2.88 -18.29 -14.22
CA ARG A 182 -3.74 -19.47 -13.98
C ARG A 182 -3.77 -20.38 -15.20
N TYR A 183 -3.63 -21.67 -14.95
CA TYR A 183 -3.68 -22.72 -15.97
C TYR A 183 -4.70 -23.79 -15.62
N ASN A 184 -5.34 -24.35 -16.64
CA ASN A 184 -6.14 -25.57 -16.45
C ASN A 184 -5.25 -26.82 -16.31
N ALA A 185 -5.88 -27.96 -16.02
CA ALA A 185 -5.21 -29.25 -15.85
C ALA A 185 -4.40 -29.72 -17.08
N GLN A 186 -4.72 -29.23 -18.28
CA GLN A 186 -4.00 -29.55 -19.51
C GLN A 186 -2.84 -28.60 -19.80
N GLY A 187 -2.61 -27.60 -18.94
CA GLY A 187 -1.56 -26.60 -19.12
C GLY A 187 -1.89 -25.49 -20.10
N TYR A 188 -3.17 -25.28 -20.43
CA TYR A 188 -3.58 -24.07 -21.15
C TYR A 188 -3.75 -22.92 -20.16
N LYS A 189 -3.12 -21.78 -20.49
CA LYS A 189 -3.31 -20.53 -19.75
C LYS A 189 -4.76 -20.10 -19.88
N LEU A 190 -5.37 -19.76 -18.75
CA LEU A 190 -6.74 -19.25 -18.68
C LEU A 190 -6.73 -17.75 -18.44
N PHE A 191 -5.97 -17.29 -17.44
CA PHE A 191 -5.96 -15.91 -16.99
C PHE A 191 -4.61 -15.50 -16.42
N ASP A 192 -4.35 -14.20 -16.36
CA ASP A 192 -3.47 -13.60 -15.36
C ASP A 192 -4.30 -12.93 -14.26
N CYS A 193 -3.81 -13.00 -13.04
CA CYS A 193 -4.37 -12.30 -11.89
C CYS A 193 -3.35 -11.32 -11.34
N GLN A 194 -3.80 -10.08 -11.16
CA GLN A 194 -3.04 -8.99 -10.56
C GLN A 194 -3.76 -8.52 -9.31
N GLY A 195 -3.25 -8.87 -8.13
CA GLY A 195 -3.92 -8.63 -6.85
C GLY A 195 -3.19 -7.65 -5.94
N VAL A 196 -3.94 -6.92 -5.12
CA VAL A 196 -3.44 -6.17 -3.96
C VAL A 196 -4.04 -6.69 -2.65
N TYR A 197 -3.21 -6.80 -1.62
CA TYR A 197 -3.50 -7.51 -0.38
C TYR A 197 -3.13 -6.63 0.81
N SER A 198 -4.13 -6.29 1.63
CA SER A 198 -3.91 -5.56 2.87
C SER A 198 -3.76 -6.53 4.04
N VAL A 199 -2.55 -6.62 4.58
CA VAL A 199 -2.22 -7.45 5.74
C VAL A 199 -2.18 -6.56 6.99
N THR A 200 -2.84 -6.98 8.06
CA THR A 200 -2.92 -6.21 9.30
C THR A 200 -2.64 -7.06 10.54
N ASN A 201 -2.10 -6.40 11.57
CA ASN A 201 -2.00 -6.93 12.92
C ASN A 201 -3.18 -6.39 13.76
N ASN A 202 -4.06 -7.30 14.14
CA ASN A 202 -5.24 -7.05 14.95
C ASN A 202 -5.15 -7.96 16.17
N ASP A 203 -5.03 -7.37 17.36
CA ASP A 203 -4.91 -8.07 18.64
C ASP A 203 -3.80 -9.14 18.65
N GLY A 204 -2.64 -8.79 18.07
CA GLY A 204 -1.46 -9.67 17.98
C GLY A 204 -1.54 -10.72 16.86
N ARG A 205 -2.67 -10.84 16.14
CA ARG A 205 -2.82 -11.74 15.00
C ARG A 205 -2.57 -11.00 13.68
N TRP A 206 -1.57 -11.46 12.94
CA TRP A 206 -1.35 -11.08 11.54
C TRP A 206 -2.22 -11.92 10.61
N ALA A 207 -3.00 -11.27 9.74
CA ALA A 207 -3.76 -11.92 8.66
C ALA A 207 -4.16 -10.89 7.56
N ILE A 208 -4.67 -11.38 6.44
CA ILE A 208 -5.15 -10.55 5.32
C ILE A 208 -6.58 -10.07 5.63
N GLN A 209 -6.81 -8.76 5.58
CA GLN A 209 -8.10 -8.15 5.90
C GLN A 209 -8.91 -7.79 4.65
N LEU A 210 -8.22 -7.43 3.56
CA LEU A 210 -8.85 -7.04 2.30
C LEU A 210 -8.00 -7.47 1.11
N ILE A 211 -8.65 -7.97 0.06
CA ILE A 211 -8.05 -8.32 -1.23
C ILE A 211 -8.77 -7.55 -2.34
N SER A 212 -8.05 -7.15 -3.37
CA SER A 212 -8.65 -6.76 -4.65
C SER A 212 -7.87 -7.38 -5.79
N THR A 213 -8.56 -8.08 -6.69
CA THR A 213 -7.96 -8.81 -7.82
C THR A 213 -8.47 -8.25 -9.14
N ILE A 214 -7.61 -8.18 -10.14
CA ILE A 214 -7.96 -7.94 -11.54
C ILE A 214 -7.59 -9.19 -12.31
N TRP A 215 -8.53 -9.71 -13.10
CA TRP A 215 -8.33 -10.89 -13.94
C TRP A 215 -8.27 -10.46 -15.40
N HIS A 216 -7.22 -10.88 -16.09
CA HIS A 216 -7.04 -10.69 -17.52
C HIS A 216 -7.21 -12.02 -18.23
N GLU A 217 -8.04 -12.07 -19.27
CA GLU A 217 -8.11 -13.24 -20.13
C GLU A 217 -6.77 -13.48 -20.82
N ALA A 218 -6.43 -14.75 -21.07
CA ALA A 218 -5.22 -15.10 -21.78
C ALA A 218 -5.12 -14.34 -23.13
N GLY A 219 -4.02 -13.62 -23.35
CA GLY A 219 -3.77 -12.78 -24.52
C GLY A 219 -4.15 -11.30 -24.38
N TYR A 220 -4.72 -10.87 -23.24
CA TYR A 220 -5.08 -9.48 -22.97
C TYR A 220 -4.27 -8.85 -21.84
N GLU A 221 -3.18 -9.49 -21.42
CA GLU A 221 -2.49 -9.16 -20.17
C GLU A 221 -1.60 -7.91 -20.31
N ASP A 222 -1.30 -7.53 -21.56
CA ASP A 222 -0.59 -6.31 -21.93
C ASP A 222 -1.54 -5.16 -22.35
N ASN A 223 -2.86 -5.30 -22.13
CA ASN A 223 -3.79 -4.21 -22.40
C ASN A 223 -3.49 -3.00 -21.51
N GLU A 224 -3.34 -1.83 -22.14
CA GLU A 224 -3.16 -0.57 -21.43
C GLU A 224 -4.52 0.12 -21.18
N TYR A 225 -4.65 0.72 -19.98
CA TYR A 225 -5.82 1.50 -19.56
C TYR A 225 -5.37 2.91 -19.16
N PRO A 226 -4.98 3.75 -20.13
CA PRO A 226 -4.36 5.05 -19.86
C PRO A 226 -5.31 6.06 -19.22
N ASP A 227 -6.62 5.85 -19.33
CA ASP A 227 -7.66 6.66 -18.71
C ASP A 227 -7.66 6.53 -17.18
N ALA A 228 -7.40 5.33 -16.63
CA ALA A 228 -7.26 5.12 -15.19
C ALA A 228 -6.09 5.92 -14.61
N GLU A 229 -4.92 5.87 -15.27
CA GLU A 229 -3.72 6.62 -14.89
C GLU A 229 -3.95 8.13 -15.03
N THR A 230 -4.55 8.56 -16.15
CA THR A 230 -4.80 9.99 -16.41
C THR A 230 -5.79 10.57 -15.40
N SER A 231 -6.91 9.89 -15.16
CA SER A 231 -7.92 10.32 -14.18
C SER A 231 -7.31 10.41 -12.79
N HIS A 232 -6.59 9.37 -12.36
CA HIS A 232 -5.99 9.37 -11.04
C HIS A 232 -4.91 10.45 -10.87
N ARG A 233 -4.07 10.65 -11.89
CA ARG A 233 -3.04 11.70 -11.89
C ARG A 233 -3.63 13.09 -11.80
N VAL A 234 -4.60 13.41 -12.66
CA VAL A 234 -5.23 14.72 -12.72
C VAL A 234 -6.01 15.00 -11.42
N GLY A 235 -6.76 14.00 -10.93
CA GLY A 235 -7.45 14.07 -9.63
C GLY A 235 -6.51 14.35 -8.48
N GLY A 236 -5.42 13.57 -8.37
CA GLY A 236 -4.39 13.76 -7.35
C GLY A 236 -3.69 15.12 -7.44
N GLN A 237 -3.34 15.59 -8.65
CA GLN A 237 -2.71 16.91 -8.82
C GLN A 237 -3.65 18.05 -8.43
N GLY A 238 -4.92 18.00 -8.83
CA GLY A 238 -5.93 19.00 -8.45
C GLY A 238 -6.11 19.06 -6.93
N TYR A 239 -6.32 17.90 -6.30
CA TYR A 239 -6.48 17.78 -4.84
C TYR A 239 -5.28 18.34 -4.08
N LEU A 240 -4.05 17.93 -4.45
CA LEU A 240 -2.85 18.35 -3.74
C LEU A 240 -2.47 19.82 -4.00
N SER A 241 -2.85 20.37 -5.15
CA SER A 241 -2.67 21.80 -5.43
C SER A 241 -3.53 22.65 -4.51
N ALA A 242 -4.79 22.26 -4.26
CA ALA A 242 -5.66 22.97 -3.31
C ALA A 242 -5.07 22.96 -1.88
N PHE A 243 -4.48 21.83 -1.45
CA PHE A 243 -3.70 21.76 -0.21
C PHE A 243 -2.46 22.67 -0.20
N GLY A 244 -1.79 22.83 -1.34
CA GLY A 244 -0.65 23.74 -1.48
C GLY A 244 -1.06 25.21 -1.39
N TYR A 245 -2.23 25.56 -1.93
CA TYR A 245 -2.76 26.93 -1.86
C TYR A 245 -3.45 27.28 -0.54
N ASN A 246 -3.57 26.32 0.38
CA ASN A 246 -4.33 26.47 1.63
C ASN A 246 -5.78 26.97 1.35
N ASP A 247 -6.38 26.50 0.25
CA ASP A 247 -7.65 26.98 -0.27
C ASP A 247 -8.73 25.91 -0.11
N GLU A 248 -9.47 26.02 1.00
CA GLU A 248 -10.53 25.08 1.37
C GLU A 248 -11.77 25.24 0.48
N GLU A 249 -12.00 26.44 -0.08
CA GLU A 249 -13.08 26.68 -1.03
C GLU A 249 -12.78 25.96 -2.34
N LEU A 250 -11.57 26.12 -2.88
CA LEU A 250 -11.12 25.39 -4.07
C LEU A 250 -11.16 23.88 -3.84
N LEU A 251 -10.72 23.40 -2.67
CA LEU A 251 -10.78 21.98 -2.35
C LEU A 251 -12.21 21.43 -2.40
N ASN A 252 -13.19 22.19 -1.90
CA ASN A 252 -14.59 21.79 -1.85
C ASN A 252 -15.40 22.17 -3.12
N ASN A 253 -14.80 22.89 -4.07
CA ASN A 253 -15.47 23.29 -5.30
C ASN A 253 -15.57 22.10 -6.27
N LEU A 254 -16.78 21.60 -6.51
CA LEU A 254 -17.00 20.45 -7.39
C LEU A 254 -16.87 20.78 -8.89
N SER A 255 -16.83 22.05 -9.28
CA SER A 255 -16.75 22.46 -10.69
C SER A 255 -15.32 22.67 -11.19
N VAL A 256 -14.38 22.97 -10.30
CA VAL A 256 -12.98 23.30 -10.66
C VAL A 256 -11.93 22.71 -9.70
N GLY A 257 -12.37 22.14 -8.59
CA GLY A 257 -11.54 21.59 -7.52
C GLY A 257 -11.61 20.06 -7.44
N ARG A 258 -11.73 19.51 -6.24
CA ARG A 258 -11.74 18.04 -6.06
C ARG A 258 -12.85 17.36 -6.87
N GLY A 259 -14.08 17.90 -6.82
CA GLY A 259 -15.22 17.25 -7.47
C GLY A 259 -15.21 17.29 -9.00
N SER A 260 -14.38 18.12 -9.62
CA SER A 260 -14.29 18.15 -11.09
C SER A 260 -13.40 17.05 -11.65
N TYR A 261 -12.53 16.47 -10.82
CA TYR A 261 -11.56 15.45 -11.24
C TYR A 261 -11.75 14.10 -10.56
N GLU A 262 -12.47 14.07 -9.42
CA GLU A 262 -12.91 12.87 -8.73
C GLU A 262 -14.41 12.97 -8.44
N PRO A 263 -15.26 12.89 -9.47
CA PRO A 263 -16.70 12.92 -9.28
C PRO A 263 -17.13 11.77 -8.36
N GLU A 264 -18.14 12.02 -7.55
CA GLU A 264 -18.61 11.03 -6.61
C GLU A 264 -19.25 9.86 -7.34
N LEU A 265 -18.98 8.66 -6.81
CA LEU A 265 -19.59 7.45 -7.32
C LEU A 265 -21.11 7.49 -7.05
N PRO A 266 -21.92 6.80 -7.87
CA PRO A 266 -23.37 6.75 -7.66
C PRO A 266 -23.75 6.32 -6.25
N VAL A 267 -24.80 6.95 -5.70
CA VAL A 267 -25.45 6.52 -4.44
C VAL A 267 -25.79 5.04 -4.53
N GLY A 268 -25.54 4.30 -3.44
CA GLY A 268 -25.68 2.84 -3.40
C GLY A 268 -24.40 2.08 -3.75
N THR A 269 -23.33 2.75 -4.20
CA THR A 269 -22.04 2.07 -4.45
C THR A 269 -21.43 1.58 -3.14
N ARG A 270 -21.18 0.27 -3.02
CA ARG A 270 -20.58 -0.29 -1.81
C ARG A 270 -19.07 -0.15 -1.84
N ARG A 271 -18.51 0.06 -0.66
CA ARG A 271 -17.10 0.37 -0.43
C ARG A 271 -16.55 -0.51 0.68
N ALA A 272 -15.31 -0.94 0.53
CA ALA A 272 -14.55 -1.64 1.54
C ALA A 272 -13.12 -1.09 1.54
N SER A 273 -12.64 -0.74 2.72
CA SER A 273 -11.30 -0.16 2.90
C SER A 273 -10.66 -0.68 4.18
N VAL A 274 -9.34 -0.66 4.21
CA VAL A 274 -8.56 -0.93 5.43
C VAL A 274 -7.90 0.36 5.87
N SER A 275 -8.16 0.72 7.12
CA SER A 275 -7.46 1.81 7.79
C SER A 275 -6.47 1.23 8.79
N PHE A 276 -5.22 1.69 8.75
CA PHE A 276 -4.24 1.36 9.79
C PHE A 276 -4.54 2.06 11.14
N GLY A 277 -5.69 2.72 11.26
CA GLY A 277 -6.19 3.30 12.52
C GLY A 277 -5.52 4.62 12.89
N TYR A 278 -4.60 5.12 12.06
CA TYR A 278 -3.78 6.28 12.39
C TYR A 278 -3.56 7.20 11.18
N GLY A 279 -4.49 8.14 10.99
CA GLY A 279 -4.50 9.07 9.87
C GLY A 279 -3.43 10.16 9.97
N PRO A 280 -3.08 10.84 8.85
CA PRO A 280 -1.96 11.79 8.79
C PRO A 280 -2.02 12.93 9.81
N ARG A 281 -3.22 13.49 10.07
CA ARG A 281 -3.38 14.58 11.04
C ARG A 281 -3.08 14.10 12.46
N GLY A 282 -3.71 13.01 12.90
CA GLY A 282 -3.44 12.42 14.22
C GLY A 282 -1.97 12.05 14.38
N ARG A 283 -1.36 11.43 13.34
CA ARG A 283 0.09 11.15 13.32
C ARG A 283 0.94 12.38 13.52
N SER A 284 0.58 13.46 12.84
CA SER A 284 1.32 14.71 12.93
C SER A 284 1.16 15.31 14.32
N GLN A 285 -0.09 15.39 14.82
CA GLN A 285 -0.40 15.93 16.15
C GLN A 285 0.37 15.18 17.24
N ASP A 286 0.21 13.86 17.37
CA ASP A 286 0.84 13.14 18.48
C ASP A 286 2.37 13.20 18.38
N ALA A 287 2.93 13.21 17.17
CA ALA A 287 4.36 13.42 16.99
C ALA A 287 4.81 14.78 17.53
N ARG A 288 4.07 15.87 17.26
CA ARG A 288 4.34 17.22 17.82
C ARG A 288 4.14 17.27 19.33
N ASP A 289 3.24 16.46 19.87
CA ASP A 289 3.05 16.29 21.31
C ASP A 289 4.11 15.35 21.95
N ASN A 290 5.10 14.90 21.16
CA ASN A 290 6.14 13.95 21.55
C ASN A 290 5.65 12.57 21.96
N ASP A 291 4.46 12.18 21.48
CA ASP A 291 3.86 10.86 21.60
C ASP A 291 3.61 10.16 20.24
N PRO A 292 4.64 9.97 19.40
CA PRO A 292 4.48 9.44 18.04
C PRO A 292 4.06 7.96 17.96
N MET A 293 3.99 7.26 19.11
CA MET A 293 3.62 5.85 19.17
C MET A 293 2.15 5.63 19.49
N GLN A 294 1.44 6.67 19.95
CA GLN A 294 0.08 6.59 20.48
C GLN A 294 -0.94 5.92 19.54
N GLY A 295 -0.92 6.25 18.25
CA GLY A 295 -1.87 5.72 17.28
C GLY A 295 -1.51 4.36 16.70
N TRP A 296 -0.30 3.86 16.94
CA TRP A 296 0.10 2.52 16.51
C TRP A 296 -0.35 1.48 17.54
N ARG A 297 -1.62 1.09 17.46
CA ARG A 297 -2.25 0.14 18.39
C ARG A 297 -2.69 -1.12 17.68
N VAL A 298 -2.45 -2.28 18.27
CA VAL A 298 -2.96 -3.60 17.88
C VAL A 298 -3.81 -4.23 18.98
N THR A 299 -3.49 -3.98 20.26
CA THR A 299 -4.22 -4.57 21.39
C THR A 299 -5.66 -4.07 21.40
N GLY A 300 -6.62 -4.99 21.47
CA GLY A 300 -8.05 -4.68 21.47
C GLY A 300 -8.60 -4.21 20.11
N VAL A 301 -7.80 -4.22 19.04
CA VAL A 301 -8.29 -3.92 17.69
C VAL A 301 -8.93 -5.17 17.10
N THR A 302 -10.26 -5.20 17.04
CA THR A 302 -11.01 -6.33 16.46
C THR A 302 -10.87 -6.41 14.94
N SER A 303 -11.00 -5.26 14.26
CA SER A 303 -10.95 -5.19 12.81
C SER A 303 -10.49 -3.81 12.35
N ARG A 304 -9.81 -3.78 11.21
CA ARG A 304 -9.43 -2.56 10.49
C ARG A 304 -10.21 -2.37 9.20
N LEU A 305 -11.10 -3.32 8.88
CA LEU A 305 -11.99 -3.25 7.74
C LEU A 305 -13.11 -2.23 8.02
N ASN A 306 -13.28 -1.29 7.09
CA ASN A 306 -14.39 -0.38 7.07
C ASN A 306 -15.22 -0.68 5.82
N VAL A 307 -16.48 -1.05 6.02
CA VAL A 307 -17.45 -1.26 4.94
C VAL A 307 -18.47 -0.13 5.00
N SER A 308 -18.74 0.48 3.86
CA SER A 308 -19.71 1.57 3.76
C SER A 308 -20.41 1.56 2.41
N GLU A 309 -21.38 2.44 2.26
CA GLU A 309 -22.06 2.71 1.01
C GLU A 309 -21.95 4.21 0.71
N VAL A 310 -22.00 4.60 -0.56
CA VAL A 310 -22.15 6.00 -0.93
C VAL A 310 -23.60 6.42 -0.67
N THR A 311 -23.80 7.36 0.23
CA THR A 311 -25.09 8.00 0.53
C THR A 311 -25.14 9.41 -0.06
N GLU A 312 -26.33 10.00 -0.18
CA GLU A 312 -26.49 11.41 -0.60
C GLU A 312 -25.67 12.39 0.27
N SER A 313 -25.56 12.13 1.57
CA SER A 313 -24.78 12.96 2.52
C SER A 313 -23.26 12.77 2.41
N THR A 314 -22.79 11.60 2.00
CA THR A 314 -21.36 11.36 1.71
C THR A 314 -20.98 11.69 0.27
N GLY A 315 -21.99 11.78 -0.60
CA GLY A 315 -21.91 12.09 -2.03
C GLY A 315 -22.32 13.54 -2.33
N THR A 316 -22.19 14.45 -1.36
CA THR A 316 -22.35 15.91 -1.52
C THR A 316 -21.43 16.68 -0.55
N GLY A 317 -20.54 15.99 0.15
CA GLY A 317 -20.01 16.45 1.44
C GLY A 317 -18.81 17.37 1.31
N THR A 318 -18.99 18.66 1.65
CA THR A 318 -17.89 19.56 2.01
C THR A 318 -17.02 18.86 3.05
N THR A 319 -15.75 18.66 2.73
CA THR A 319 -14.78 18.09 3.65
C THR A 319 -14.19 19.24 4.46
N ASP A 320 -14.43 19.25 5.77
CA ASP A 320 -13.66 20.09 6.70
C ASP A 320 -12.28 19.44 6.91
N THR A 321 -11.33 19.89 6.08
CA THR A 321 -9.95 19.44 6.10
C THR A 321 -9.12 20.16 7.16
N ARG A 322 -9.65 21.23 7.77
CA ARG A 322 -8.97 22.09 8.74
C ARG A 322 -7.58 22.49 8.23
N LEU A 323 -7.50 23.06 7.02
CA LEU A 323 -6.23 23.24 6.31
C LEU A 323 -5.21 24.06 7.10
N ALA A 324 -5.66 25.05 7.88
CA ALA A 324 -4.76 25.84 8.74
C ALA A 324 -4.08 24.96 9.80
N GLU A 325 -4.85 24.17 10.55
CA GLU A 325 -4.31 23.21 11.54
C GLU A 325 -3.40 22.19 10.86
N PHE A 326 -3.81 21.68 9.70
CA PHE A 326 -2.99 20.74 8.94
C PHE A 326 -1.66 21.37 8.51
N SER A 327 -1.67 22.60 8.00
CA SER A 327 -0.48 23.33 7.54
C SER A 327 0.50 23.56 8.67
N ASP A 328 0.01 23.97 9.84
CA ASP A 328 0.84 24.16 11.05
C ASP A 328 1.54 22.85 11.46
N LEU A 329 0.77 21.76 11.53
CA LEU A 329 1.30 20.43 11.88
C LEU A 329 2.27 19.88 10.81
N ALA A 330 1.97 20.16 9.55
CA ALA A 330 2.71 19.69 8.38
C ALA A 330 4.08 20.33 8.27
N GLY A 331 4.21 21.64 8.52
CA GLY A 331 5.46 22.39 8.48
C GLY A 331 6.38 22.09 9.68
N GLY A 332 5.81 22.11 10.89
CA GLY A 332 6.41 21.68 12.14
C GLY A 332 7.93 21.90 12.28
N ALA A 333 8.63 20.90 12.81
CA ALA A 333 10.06 20.92 13.14
C ALA A 333 11.03 21.15 11.95
N VAL A 334 10.51 21.37 10.74
CA VAL A 334 11.30 21.56 9.52
C VAL A 334 11.23 23.01 9.02
N GLY A 335 10.09 23.69 9.18
CA GLY A 335 9.89 25.07 8.75
C GLY A 335 8.46 25.33 8.27
N GLU A 336 8.22 26.51 7.67
CA GLU A 336 6.91 26.88 7.14
C GLU A 336 6.54 25.97 5.95
N TYR A 337 5.40 25.27 6.06
CA TYR A 337 4.85 24.47 4.97
C TYR A 337 4.42 25.39 3.83
N SER A 338 4.82 25.06 2.60
CA SER A 338 4.55 25.91 1.43
C SER A 338 3.82 25.19 0.32
N TYR A 339 4.18 23.94 0.00
CA TYR A 339 3.51 23.23 -1.09
C TYR A 339 3.48 21.72 -0.88
N THR A 340 2.39 21.11 -1.35
CA THR A 340 2.25 19.66 -1.49
C THR A 340 2.26 19.29 -2.97
N ARG A 341 2.99 18.25 -3.32
CA ARG A 341 3.09 17.74 -4.70
C ARG A 341 2.74 16.27 -4.76
N LEU A 342 2.14 15.88 -5.88
CA LEU A 342 2.03 14.47 -6.23
C LEU A 342 3.43 13.88 -6.36
N ARG A 343 3.57 12.61 -5.99
CA ARG A 343 4.83 11.88 -6.14
C ARG A 343 5.18 11.73 -7.63
N PRO A 344 6.36 12.20 -8.08
CA PRO A 344 6.71 12.22 -9.49
C PRO A 344 7.28 10.89 -10.03
N ASP A 345 7.54 9.89 -9.18
CA ASP A 345 8.55 8.85 -9.46
C ASP A 345 8.06 7.44 -9.86
N ARG A 346 6.75 7.17 -10.10
CA ARG A 346 6.24 5.79 -10.35
C ARG A 346 5.00 5.76 -11.23
N PRO A 347 4.67 4.62 -11.88
CA PRO A 347 3.31 4.43 -12.37
C PRO A 347 2.37 4.60 -11.18
N LEU A 348 1.38 5.48 -11.32
CA LEU A 348 0.40 5.74 -10.26
C LEU A 348 -0.65 4.63 -10.25
N VAL A 349 -0.80 3.91 -11.35
CA VAL A 349 -1.56 2.66 -11.47
C VAL A 349 -0.62 1.48 -11.35
N LEU A 350 -0.86 0.61 -10.36
CA LEU A 350 -0.20 -0.68 -10.25
C LEU A 350 -0.75 -1.63 -11.31
N HIS A 351 -2.06 -1.82 -11.30
CA HIS A 351 -2.82 -2.76 -12.13
C HIS A 351 -4.09 -2.06 -12.59
N ALA A 352 -4.55 -2.32 -13.82
CA ALA A 352 -5.84 -1.79 -14.27
C ALA A 352 -6.52 -2.74 -15.27
N THR A 353 -7.84 -2.64 -15.30
CA THR A 353 -8.73 -3.11 -16.35
C THR A 353 -9.70 -1.98 -16.72
N HIS A 354 -10.58 -2.23 -17.68
CA HIS A 354 -11.55 -1.25 -18.17
C HIS A 354 -12.47 -0.65 -17.10
N ASP A 355 -12.65 -1.31 -15.96
CA ASP A 355 -13.57 -0.88 -14.90
C ASP A 355 -12.99 -0.83 -13.48
N LYS A 356 -11.73 -1.21 -13.29
CA LYS A 356 -11.08 -1.23 -11.98
C LYS A 356 -9.59 -0.95 -12.10
N ALA A 357 -9.04 -0.21 -11.15
CA ALA A 357 -7.62 0.04 -11.05
C ALA A 357 -7.13 -0.03 -9.59
N HIS A 358 -5.94 -0.58 -9.40
CA HIS A 358 -5.18 -0.46 -8.16
C HIS A 358 -4.18 0.67 -8.31
N VAL A 359 -4.18 1.62 -7.39
CA VAL A 359 -3.38 2.84 -7.51
C VAL A 359 -2.44 3.04 -6.33
N LEU A 360 -1.28 3.63 -6.60
CA LEU A 360 -0.39 4.21 -5.61
C LEU A 360 -0.77 5.67 -5.37
N ASN A 361 -1.16 5.95 -4.14
CA ASN A 361 -1.52 7.29 -3.69
C ASN A 361 -0.41 7.88 -2.81
N GLY A 362 -0.57 9.15 -2.48
CA GLY A 362 0.29 9.85 -1.53
C GLY A 362 0.90 11.11 -2.12
N TYR A 363 1.76 11.74 -1.34
CA TYR A 363 2.23 13.08 -1.64
C TYR A 363 3.56 13.39 -0.94
N TRP A 364 4.22 14.41 -1.46
CA TRP A 364 5.38 15.04 -0.85
C TRP A 364 5.01 16.43 -0.35
N ARG A 365 5.45 16.78 0.85
CA ARG A 365 5.29 18.11 1.44
C ARG A 365 6.63 18.81 1.49
N TYR A 366 6.64 20.11 1.24
CA TYR A 366 7.85 20.93 1.18
C TYR A 366 7.67 22.26 1.90
N THR A 367 8.79 22.79 2.36
CA THR A 367 8.92 24.19 2.80
C THR A 367 9.06 25.14 1.61
N ALA A 368 8.96 26.45 1.86
CA ALA A 368 9.05 27.49 0.82
C ALA A 368 10.39 27.51 0.08
N ASP A 369 11.49 27.14 0.75
CA ASP A 369 12.83 27.03 0.15
C ASP A 369 13.05 25.71 -0.61
N GLY A 370 12.04 24.84 -0.63
CA GLY A 370 12.05 23.56 -1.32
C GLY A 370 12.66 22.38 -0.56
N THR A 371 12.88 22.53 0.73
CA THR A 371 13.26 21.41 1.60
C THR A 371 12.09 20.43 1.74
N LEU A 372 12.35 19.13 1.48
CA LEU A 372 11.35 18.06 1.65
C LEU A 372 11.01 17.90 3.13
N ILE A 373 9.75 18.09 3.51
CA ILE A 373 9.28 17.87 4.88
C ILE A 373 8.94 16.39 5.11
N SER A 374 8.12 15.80 4.24
CA SER A 374 7.72 14.40 4.42
C SER A 374 7.22 13.76 3.13
N GLU A 375 7.32 12.44 3.06
CA GLU A 375 6.67 11.59 2.06
C GLU A 375 5.58 10.75 2.73
N THR A 376 4.38 10.82 2.17
CA THR A 376 3.26 9.93 2.51
C THR A 376 2.96 9.01 1.33
N ARG A 377 2.68 7.73 1.62
CA ARG A 377 2.29 6.73 0.62
C ARG A 377 0.98 6.08 1.01
N GLY A 378 0.17 5.70 0.02
CA GLY A 378 -1.04 4.92 0.17
C GLY A 378 -1.24 3.99 -1.01
N VAL A 379 -2.18 3.06 -0.87
CA VAL A 379 -2.65 2.19 -1.96
C VAL A 379 -4.18 2.28 -1.96
N GLY A 380 -4.76 2.43 -3.15
CA GLY A 380 -6.19 2.58 -3.35
C GLY A 380 -6.74 1.62 -4.39
N ILE A 381 -8.06 1.49 -4.37
CA ILE A 381 -8.88 0.80 -5.38
C ILE A 381 -9.80 1.84 -5.98
N ARG A 382 -9.73 1.98 -7.29
CA ARG A 382 -10.62 2.81 -8.10
C ARG A 382 -11.49 1.93 -8.97
N ILE A 383 -12.71 2.37 -9.23
CA ILE A 383 -13.60 1.73 -10.20
C ILE A 383 -14.12 2.74 -11.20
N TRP A 384 -14.47 2.27 -12.39
CA TRP A 384 -15.26 3.01 -13.36
C TRP A 384 -16.74 2.65 -13.18
N ARG A 385 -17.57 3.64 -12.85
CA ARG A 385 -19.01 3.45 -12.74
C ARG A 385 -19.76 4.68 -13.21
N ALA A 386 -20.82 4.46 -13.98
CA ALA A 386 -21.67 5.53 -14.52
C ALA A 386 -20.86 6.62 -15.27
N GLY A 387 -19.85 6.21 -16.04
CA GLY A 387 -19.04 7.09 -16.87
C GLY A 387 -17.91 7.81 -16.14
N ASN A 388 -17.58 7.43 -14.91
CA ASN A 388 -16.57 8.10 -14.11
C ASN A 388 -15.70 7.13 -13.31
N TRP A 389 -14.41 7.47 -13.17
CA TRP A 389 -13.49 6.83 -12.23
C TRP A 389 -13.69 7.43 -10.83
N GLY A 390 -13.75 6.58 -9.79
CA GLY A 390 -13.80 7.04 -8.40
C GLY A 390 -13.21 6.03 -7.42
N ASP A 391 -12.76 6.51 -6.25
CA ASP A 391 -12.18 5.67 -5.21
C ASP A 391 -13.26 4.90 -4.43
N VAL A 392 -13.09 3.59 -4.32
CA VAL A 392 -13.98 2.71 -3.54
C VAL A 392 -13.34 2.14 -2.29
N GLY A 393 -12.03 2.29 -2.13
CA GLY A 393 -11.35 1.83 -0.93
C GLY A 393 -9.87 2.16 -0.89
N GLY A 394 -9.37 2.51 0.29
CA GLY A 394 -7.94 2.53 0.59
C GLY A 394 -7.50 1.23 1.26
N LEU A 395 -6.26 0.79 1.04
CA LEU A 395 -5.63 -0.32 1.74
C LEU A 395 -4.69 0.14 2.87
N GLY A 396 -4.67 1.45 3.13
CA GLY A 396 -3.85 2.07 4.16
C GLY A 396 -3.04 3.24 3.63
N GLN A 397 -2.44 3.97 4.57
CA GLN A 397 -1.59 5.12 4.29
C GLN A 397 -0.53 5.25 5.38
N VAL A 398 0.72 5.52 5.00
CA VAL A 398 1.86 5.59 5.92
C VAL A 398 2.72 6.82 5.64
N THR A 399 3.34 7.36 6.69
CA THR A 399 4.43 8.32 6.54
C THR A 399 5.67 7.50 6.20
N HIS A 400 6.10 7.54 4.94
CA HIS A 400 7.25 6.77 4.49
C HIS A 400 8.57 7.44 4.90
N HIS A 401 8.58 8.77 4.89
CA HIS A 401 9.72 9.56 5.33
C HIS A 401 9.22 10.83 6.02
N ASP A 402 9.79 11.16 7.18
CA ASP A 402 9.61 12.44 7.86
C ASP A 402 10.97 13.10 8.14
N ARG A 403 11.22 14.24 7.50
CA ARG A 403 12.50 14.93 7.63
C ARG A 403 12.80 15.33 9.07
N SER A 404 11.79 15.49 9.95
CA SER A 404 11.96 15.76 11.38
C SER A 404 12.92 14.77 12.09
N ASN A 405 13.05 13.53 11.58
CA ASN A 405 14.00 12.55 12.14
C ASN A 405 15.40 12.58 11.51
N SER A 406 15.70 13.54 10.65
CA SER A 406 17.01 13.65 9.99
C SER A 406 18.03 14.33 10.90
N PRO A 407 19.32 13.96 10.81
CA PRO A 407 20.34 14.42 11.76
C PRO A 407 20.62 15.93 11.72
N ASP A 408 20.40 16.56 10.56
CA ASP A 408 20.85 17.92 10.23
C ASP A 408 19.76 19.01 10.39
N LEU A 409 18.72 18.74 11.19
CA LEU A 409 17.76 19.74 11.64
C LEU A 409 18.18 20.36 12.97
#